data_AF-A0A1I7L1D0-F1
#
_entry.id   AF-A0A1I7L1D0-F1
#
_cell.length_a   1.000
_cell.length_b   1.000
_cell.length_c   1.000
_cell.angle_alpha   90.00
_cell.angle_beta   90.00
_cell.angle_gamma   90.00
#
_symmetry.space_group_name_H-M   'P 1'
#
loop_
_entity.id
_entity.type
_entity.pdbx_description
1 polymer ?
#
loop_
_entity_poly.entity_id
_entity_poly.type
_entity_poly.pdbx_seq_one_letter_code
_entity_poly.pdbx_strand_id
1 'polypeptide(L)'
;MRRSLHTDEEIAFLLDEAARGIPIAAICASAHVSLGTFYRWRRRLGGLKPAGVARLDQVERENAGLRAEVLRLRAALLVQPGRGAPATTERASLSQPPHHRGAQACVGRFAFGRSAN
;
A
#
# COMPACT_ATOMS: atom_id res chain seq x y z
N MET A 1 9.66 16.94 -12.30
CA MET A 1 9.67 18.30 -12.90
C MET A 1 9.52 19.28 -11.76
N ARG A 2 10.25 20.42 -11.76
CA ARG A 2 9.87 21.54 -10.87
C ARG A 2 8.38 21.84 -11.08
N ARG A 3 7.65 22.20 -10.02
CA ARG A 3 6.24 22.60 -10.13
C ARG A 3 6.13 23.69 -11.19
N SER A 4 5.27 23.46 -12.20
CA SER A 4 4.98 24.50 -13.18
C SER A 4 4.29 25.66 -12.47
N LEU A 5 4.60 26.89 -12.88
CA LEU A 5 3.86 28.08 -12.45
C LEU A 5 2.44 28.10 -13.03
N HIS A 6 2.21 27.31 -14.09
CA HIS A 6 0.95 27.16 -14.79
C HIS A 6 0.19 25.94 -14.29
N THR A 7 -1.11 26.10 -14.09
CA THR A 7 -2.08 25.03 -13.80
C THR A 7 -2.31 24.16 -15.05
N ASP A 8 -2.79 22.93 -14.86
CA ASP A 8 -3.04 22.03 -15.98
C ASP A 8 -4.20 22.52 -16.88
N GLU A 9 -5.14 23.28 -16.33
CA GLU A 9 -6.22 23.93 -17.09
C GLU A 9 -5.69 25.07 -17.98
N GLU A 10 -4.83 25.94 -17.46
CA GLU A 10 -4.16 27.00 -18.23
C GLU A 10 -3.28 26.39 -19.33
N ILE A 11 -2.54 25.32 -19.02
CA ILE A 11 -1.72 24.61 -20.00
C ILE A 11 -2.61 24.05 -21.12
N ALA A 12 -3.76 23.45 -20.79
CA ALA A 12 -4.69 22.93 -21.79
C ALA A 12 -5.28 24.04 -22.67
N PHE A 13 -5.52 25.23 -22.10
CA PHE A 13 -5.98 26.39 -22.87
C PHE A 13 -4.93 26.83 -23.91
N LEU A 14 -3.68 26.97 -23.50
CA LEU A 14 -2.57 27.32 -24.40
C LEU A 14 -2.35 26.26 -25.49
N LEU A 15 -2.59 24.98 -25.20
CA LEU A 15 -2.55 23.91 -26.20
C LEU A 15 -3.73 23.98 -27.19
N ASP A 16 -4.93 24.38 -26.73
CA ASP A 16 -6.11 24.59 -27.58
C ASP A 16 -5.92 25.79 -28.52
N GLU A 17 -5.28 26.87 -28.05
CA GLU A 17 -4.89 28.01 -28.89
C GLU A 17 -4.00 27.58 -30.07
N ALA A 18 -3.01 26.72 -29.81
CA ALA A 18 -2.17 26.17 -30.86
C ALA A 18 -2.97 25.27 -31.83
N ALA A 19 -3.95 24.51 -31.31
CA ALA A 19 -4.84 23.69 -32.14
C ALA A 19 -5.77 24.54 -33.03
N ARG A 20 -6.10 25.76 -32.63
CA ARG A 20 -6.85 26.76 -33.41
C ARG A 20 -6.00 27.48 -34.46
N GLY A 21 -4.69 27.18 -34.53
CA GLY A 21 -3.78 27.73 -35.52
C GLY A 21 -2.98 28.94 -35.06
N ILE A 22 -3.02 29.31 -33.77
CA ILE A 22 -2.15 30.37 -33.24
C ILE A 22 -0.70 29.85 -33.25
N PRO A 23 0.27 30.65 -33.75
CA PRO A 23 1.65 30.20 -33.85
C PRO A 23 2.25 29.94 -32.46
N ILE A 24 2.84 28.76 -32.28
CA ILE A 24 3.41 28.30 -31.00
C ILE A 24 4.44 29.30 -30.44
N ALA A 25 5.21 29.97 -31.31
CA ALA A 25 6.17 30.99 -30.89
C ALA A 25 5.49 32.17 -30.15
N ALA A 26 4.32 32.61 -30.60
CA ALA A 26 3.57 33.68 -29.95
C ALA A 26 3.00 33.24 -28.60
N ILE A 27 2.51 32.00 -28.53
CA ILE A 27 2.00 31.39 -27.28
C ILE A 27 3.13 31.26 -26.25
N CYS A 28 4.31 30.80 -26.69
CA CYS A 28 5.48 30.70 -25.82
C CYS A 28 5.94 32.07 -25.30
N ALA A 29 5.88 33.11 -26.14
CA ALA A 29 6.21 34.47 -25.74
C ALA A 29 5.19 35.03 -24.73
N SER A 30 3.88 34.86 -24.96
CA SER A 30 2.84 35.35 -24.06
C SER A 30 2.85 34.63 -22.70
N ALA A 31 2.99 33.30 -22.71
CA ALA A 31 3.03 32.48 -21.51
C ALA A 31 4.41 32.45 -20.81
N HIS A 32 5.40 33.20 -21.34
CA HIS A 32 6.77 33.29 -20.81
C HIS A 32 7.43 31.91 -20.59
N VAL A 33 7.24 31.01 -21.57
CA VAL A 33 7.70 29.62 -21.49
C VAL A 33 8.55 29.25 -22.69
N SER A 34 9.53 28.39 -22.48
CA SER A 34 10.34 27.88 -23.59
C SER A 34 9.56 26.90 -24.46
N LEU A 35 9.94 26.83 -25.74
CA LEU A 35 9.36 25.89 -26.71
C LEU A 35 9.44 24.42 -26.23
N GLY A 36 10.55 24.05 -25.57
CA GLY A 36 10.72 22.72 -24.99
C GLY A 36 9.71 22.42 -23.88
N THR A 37 9.30 23.43 -23.10
CA THR A 37 8.23 23.28 -22.10
C THR A 37 6.88 23.07 -22.76
N PHE A 38 6.56 23.86 -23.80
CA PHE A 38 5.33 23.69 -24.57
C PHE A 38 5.18 22.27 -25.12
N TYR A 39 6.22 21.69 -25.73
CA TYR A 39 6.15 20.32 -26.25
C TYR A 39 6.12 19.24 -25.15
N ARG A 40 6.68 19.50 -23.96
CA ARG A 40 6.48 18.61 -22.81
C ARG A 40 5.02 18.62 -22.37
N TRP A 41 4.40 19.79 -22.29
CA TRP A 41 2.97 19.92 -22.00
C TRP A 41 2.12 19.20 -23.05
N ARG A 42 2.41 19.41 -24.34
CA ARG A 42 1.70 18.73 -25.44
C ARG A 42 1.79 17.20 -25.36
N ARG A 43 2.89 16.64 -24.86
CA ARG A 43 3.00 15.17 -24.64
C ARG A 43 2.16 14.68 -23.48
N ARG A 44 1.93 15.51 -22.45
CA ARG A 44 1.18 15.13 -21.24
C ARG A 44 -0.31 15.38 -21.38
N LEU A 45 -0.70 16.53 -21.92
CA LEU A 45 -2.07 17.04 -21.95
C LEU A 45 -2.60 17.26 -23.37
N GLY A 46 -1.80 16.98 -24.40
CA GLY A 46 -2.24 17.12 -25.79
C GLY A 46 -3.43 16.23 -26.11
N GLY A 47 -4.39 16.78 -26.87
CA GLY A 47 -5.64 16.10 -27.20
C GLY A 47 -6.74 16.25 -26.14
N LEU A 48 -6.42 16.79 -24.96
CA LEU A 48 -7.41 17.16 -23.96
C LEU A 48 -7.76 18.65 -24.10
N LYS A 49 -9.05 18.94 -24.19
CA LYS A 49 -9.57 20.31 -24.02
C LYS A 49 -9.49 20.69 -22.53
N PRO A 50 -9.53 21.99 -22.17
CA PRO A 50 -9.54 22.42 -20.77
C PRO A 50 -10.60 21.70 -19.91
N ALA A 51 -11.82 21.57 -20.43
CA ALA A 51 -12.90 20.81 -19.77
C ALA A 51 -12.59 19.30 -19.61
N GLY A 52 -11.78 18.74 -20.51
CA GLY A 52 -11.31 17.36 -20.42
C GLY A 52 -10.29 17.15 -19.32
N VAL A 53 -9.46 18.16 -19.00
CA VAL A 53 -8.47 18.11 -17.92
C VAL A 53 -9.15 18.13 -16.55
N ALA A 54 -10.08 19.06 -16.33
CA ALA A 54 -10.84 19.11 -15.07
C ALA A 54 -11.62 17.80 -14.83
N ARG A 55 -12.20 17.22 -15.88
CA ARG A 55 -12.87 15.92 -15.81
C ARG A 55 -11.88 14.78 -15.52
N LEU A 56 -10.69 14.79 -16.10
CA LEU A 56 -9.67 13.77 -15.86
C LEU A 56 -9.25 13.77 -14.39
N ASP A 57 -8.95 14.93 -13.82
CA ASP A 57 -8.60 15.08 -12.40
C ASP A 57 -9.70 14.55 -11.48
N GLN A 58 -10.96 14.86 -11.80
CA GLN A 58 -12.11 14.37 -11.04
C GLN A 58 -12.20 12.84 -11.10
N VAL A 59 -12.09 12.26 -12.30
CA VAL A 59 -12.14 10.81 -12.50
C VAL A 59 -10.97 10.11 -11.80
N GLU A 60 -9.77 10.69 -11.81
CA GLU A 60 -8.61 10.14 -11.11
C GLU A 60 -8.81 10.13 -9.58
N ARG A 61 -9.37 11.21 -9.02
CA ARG A 61 -9.72 11.29 -7.59
C ARG A 61 -10.76 10.25 -7.21
N GLU A 62 -11.81 10.13 -7.99
CA GLU A 62 -12.85 9.11 -7.77
C GLU A 62 -12.26 7.70 -7.85
N ASN A 63 -11.42 7.42 -8.85
CA ASN A 63 -10.78 6.12 -9.02
C ASN A 63 -9.84 5.79 -7.84
N ALA A 64 -9.11 6.78 -7.32
CA ALA A 64 -8.29 6.62 -6.13
C ALA A 64 -9.15 6.30 -4.89
N GLY A 65 -10.27 7.01 -4.69
CA GLY A 65 -11.23 6.75 -3.61
C GLY A 65 -11.86 5.36 -3.72
N LEU A 66 -12.29 4.98 -4.92
CA LEU A 66 -12.84 3.64 -5.20
C LEU A 66 -11.81 2.54 -4.95
N ARG A 67 -10.54 2.73 -5.34
CA ARG A 67 -9.47 1.77 -5.07
C ARG A 67 -9.20 1.61 -3.57
N ALA A 68 -9.19 2.71 -2.83
CA ALA A 68 -9.04 2.68 -1.37
C ALA A 68 -10.19 1.91 -0.71
N GLU A 69 -11.41 2.15 -1.15
CA GLU A 69 -12.60 1.47 -0.65
C GLU A 69 -12.59 -0.03 -0.99
N VAL A 70 -12.22 -0.38 -2.23
CA VAL A 70 -12.02 -1.78 -2.64
C VAL A 70 -10.96 -2.46 -1.77
N LEU A 71 -9.85 -1.79 -1.46
CA LEU A 71 -8.83 -2.34 -0.58
C LEU A 71 -9.35 -2.54 0.85
N ARG A 72 -10.08 -1.56 1.40
CA ARG A 72 -10.72 -1.63 2.71
C ARG A 72 -11.68 -2.81 2.81
N LEU A 73 -12.56 -2.97 1.81
CA LEU A 73 -13.53 -4.06 1.75
C LEU A 73 -12.85 -5.43 1.59
N ARG A 74 -11.81 -5.53 0.76
CA ARG A 74 -11.00 -6.75 0.63
C ARG A 74 -10.37 -7.15 1.96
N ALA A 75 -9.80 -6.19 2.70
CA ALA A 75 -9.23 -6.45 4.02
C ALA A 75 -10.31 -6.94 5.02
N ALA A 76 -11.49 -6.33 5.00
CA ALA A 76 -12.60 -6.75 5.85
C ALA A 76 -13.10 -8.17 5.52
N LEU A 77 -13.14 -8.55 4.24
CA LEU A 77 -13.53 -9.91 3.83
C LEU A 77 -12.50 -10.99 4.19
N LEU A 78 -11.21 -10.62 4.30
CA LEU A 78 -10.16 -11.53 4.77
C LEU A 78 -10.22 -11.75 6.30
N VAL A 79 -10.81 -10.81 7.04
CA VAL A 79 -11.12 -10.98 8.47
C VAL A 79 -12.46 -11.69 8.60
N GLN A 80 -12.44 -13.02 8.51
CA GLN A 80 -13.61 -13.84 8.85
C GLN A 80 -13.77 -13.90 10.38
N PRO A 81 -14.87 -13.41 10.97
CA PRO A 81 -15.15 -13.69 12.36
C PRO A 81 -15.75 -15.09 12.48
N GLY A 82 -14.92 -16.06 12.91
CA GLY A 82 -15.40 -17.23 13.65
C GLY A 82 -14.92 -18.60 13.18
N ARG A 83 -14.06 -19.22 14.00
CA ARG A 83 -14.11 -20.62 14.51
C ARG A 83 -12.99 -20.74 15.57
N GLY A 84 -13.23 -20.71 16.88
CA GLY A 84 -14.48 -20.70 17.64
C GLY A 84 -14.30 -20.20 19.10
N ALA A 85 -15.42 -19.92 19.74
CA ALA A 85 -15.59 -19.63 21.18
C ALA A 85 -15.91 -20.95 21.94
N PRO A 86 -16.03 -21.05 23.30
CA PRO A 86 -16.27 -19.96 24.26
C PRO A 86 -15.55 -20.06 25.63
N ALA A 87 -15.70 -19.00 26.43
CA ALA A 87 -15.47 -19.02 27.86
C ALA A 87 -16.67 -19.69 28.57
N THR A 88 -16.43 -20.76 29.33
CA THR A 88 -17.00 -21.10 30.66
C THR A 88 -16.78 -22.59 30.96
N THR A 89 -16.17 -22.88 32.12
CA THR A 89 -16.55 -23.92 33.10
C THR A 89 -15.37 -24.11 34.04
N GLU A 90 -15.56 -23.70 35.28
CA GLU A 90 -14.76 -24.09 36.42
C GLU A 90 -14.55 -25.61 36.45
N ARG A 91 -13.28 -26.04 36.53
CA ARG A 91 -12.89 -27.18 37.37
C ARG A 91 -11.54 -26.86 37.99
N ALA A 92 -11.63 -26.16 39.12
CA ALA A 92 -10.75 -26.49 40.22
C ALA A 92 -10.86 -27.99 40.51
N SER A 93 -9.75 -28.56 40.97
CA SER A 93 -9.57 -29.84 41.67
C SER A 93 -9.01 -31.04 40.86
N LEU A 94 -7.86 -31.50 41.39
CA LEU A 94 -7.30 -32.87 41.36
C LEU A 94 -6.31 -33.24 40.24
N SER A 95 -5.02 -33.02 40.47
CA SER A 95 -4.12 -34.09 40.98
C SER A 95 -2.65 -33.66 40.92
N GLN A 96 -2.09 -33.43 42.11
CA GLN A 96 -0.66 -33.28 42.35
C GLN A 96 -0.02 -34.69 42.34
N PRO A 97 1.16 -34.91 41.73
CA PRO A 97 1.80 -36.23 41.76
C PRO A 97 2.35 -36.52 43.17
N PRO A 98 2.24 -37.76 43.68
CA PRO A 98 2.66 -38.08 45.05
C PRO A 98 4.20 -38.11 45.17
N HIS A 99 4.74 -37.19 45.97
CA HIS A 99 6.11 -37.27 46.46
C HIS A 99 6.22 -38.41 47.47
N HIS A 100 6.86 -39.49 47.07
CA HIS A 100 7.15 -40.63 47.94
C HIS A 100 8.38 -40.32 48.78
N ARG A 101 8.14 -40.33 50.09
CA ARG A 101 9.10 -40.11 51.18
C ARG A 101 9.79 -41.43 51.48
N GLY A 102 11.10 -41.50 51.25
CA GLY A 102 11.98 -42.48 51.90
C GLY A 102 12.73 -43.43 50.97
N ALA A 103 14.04 -43.20 50.83
CA ALA A 103 15.09 -44.20 51.07
C ALA A 103 16.44 -43.57 50.68
N GLN A 104 17.23 -43.18 51.68
CA GLN A 104 18.68 -43.12 51.50
C GLN A 104 19.21 -44.55 51.42
N ALA A 105 20.03 -44.84 50.41
CA ALA A 105 21.09 -45.83 50.49
C ALA A 105 22.15 -45.52 49.42
N CYS A 106 23.28 -44.99 49.87
CA CYS A 106 24.50 -44.81 49.09
C CYS A 106 25.26 -46.13 49.04
N VAL A 107 25.59 -46.69 47.87
CA VAL A 107 26.78 -47.56 47.68
C VAL A 107 27.32 -47.48 46.24
N GLY A 108 28.52 -46.92 46.10
CA GLY A 108 29.65 -47.55 45.38
C GLY A 108 29.67 -47.69 43.85
N ARG A 109 30.28 -46.70 43.19
CA ARG A 109 31.43 -46.79 42.24
C ARG A 109 31.89 -48.19 41.78
N PHE A 110 32.03 -48.41 40.47
CA PHE A 110 33.28 -48.85 39.78
C PHE A 110 33.16 -48.79 38.25
N ALA A 111 34.31 -48.63 37.61
CA ALA A 111 34.54 -48.36 36.19
C ALA A 111 35.07 -49.59 35.42
N PHE A 112 35.14 -49.45 34.09
CA PHE A 112 35.90 -50.22 33.09
C PHE A 112 35.36 -51.56 32.55
N GLY A 113 34.87 -51.47 31.30
CA GLY A 113 35.31 -52.20 30.11
C GLY A 113 35.74 -53.68 30.19
N ARG A 114 35.04 -54.53 29.42
CA ARG A 114 35.63 -55.29 28.30
C ARG A 114 34.56 -56.00 27.47
N SER A 115 34.82 -56.01 26.16
CA SER A 115 34.18 -56.81 25.11
C SER A 115 34.22 -58.31 25.44
N ALA A 116 33.15 -59.03 25.15
CA ALA A 116 33.10 -60.49 25.13
C ALA A 116 32.85 -60.97 23.70
N ASN A 117 33.68 -61.92 23.24
CA ASN A 117 33.23 -62.98 22.33
C ASN A 117 32.49 -64.03 23.15
#